data_AF-W6A7L4-F1
#
_entry.id   AF-W6A7L4-F1
#
_cell.length_a   1.000
_cell.length_b   1.000
_cell.length_c   1.000
_cell.angle_alpha   90.00
_cell.angle_beta   90.00
_cell.angle_gamma   90.00
#
_symmetry.space_group_name_H-M   'P 1'
#
loop_
_entity.id
_entity.type
_entity.pdbx_description
1 polymer ?
#
loop_
_entity_poly.entity_id
_entity_poly.type
_entity_poly.pdbx_seq_one_letter_code
_entity_poly.pdbx_strand_id
1 'polypeptide(L)'
;MFVKKILVKNFIIPGEQEFIFDEEQNLIDGWFYNIKELPLINELLNGKWNENTLSFEKYYPKFARKIADMDLQIDALIVFTPEELELMNKHIIQYTGKAQYSRAWYYSIKCTYPYIFPVVSLVPAENPKDNTFGIGTHYEKFIKVNSTKKDILTVTGMNAVGLLREKYFEYKAMQVRVDQLKTHKRYLDVIKSTYRYDEQFIKKIGQVVYAIDDGDVINYGDQADFFLRNKGFAEFLDSVPLLKENLEIKFDFAEMLYEVYLRDLQWIYSVKSSNDILEIRKIIVKAHCEKPLNDRNVLSLIKFDLKYDPKMDITEMQKEFIEDPTNATVLKEKDEPINMFDKSVVEEVDLTKYDDTSDLEDLAILKSSLKDEEKKIKEARKAELLKAKRQIQDAKEHEKRVTLEEKQKLKAAKEKMKAKELETSKKIAEGKRKAAEKQKQQDLILKQQRQKRNESQQKAD
;
A
#
# COMPACT_ATOMS: atom_id res chain seq x y z
N MET A 1 -14.73 33.79 5.03
CA MET A 1 -15.33 32.73 4.21
C MET A 1 -16.01 31.79 5.16
N PHE A 2 -17.16 31.26 4.79
CA PHE A 2 -17.90 30.32 5.60
C PHE A 2 -18.53 29.23 4.74
N VAL A 3 -18.68 28.04 5.30
CA VAL A 3 -19.43 26.93 4.70
C VAL A 3 -20.89 27.08 5.11
N LYS A 4 -21.81 27.04 4.16
CA LYS A 4 -23.26 27.10 4.43
C LYS A 4 -23.88 25.71 4.57
N LYS A 5 -23.45 24.78 3.72
CA LYS A 5 -24.00 23.42 3.64
C LYS A 5 -22.93 22.47 3.12
N ILE A 6 -22.88 21.26 3.67
CA ILE A 6 -22.09 20.14 3.17
C ILE A 6 -23.04 19.01 2.83
N LEU A 7 -22.90 18.47 1.62
CA LEU A 7 -23.50 17.21 1.20
C LEU A 7 -22.40 16.17 1.05
N VAL A 8 -22.59 15.03 1.68
CA VAL A 8 -21.65 13.92 1.65
C VAL A 8 -22.35 12.71 1.08
N LYS A 9 -21.67 11.97 0.21
CA LYS A 9 -22.17 10.76 -0.41
C LYS A 9 -21.14 9.67 -0.35
N ASN A 10 -21.56 8.48 0.08
CA ASN A 10 -20.75 7.28 0.19
C ASN A 10 -19.40 7.55 0.87
N PHE A 11 -19.43 8.15 2.07
CA PHE A 11 -18.26 8.47 2.86
C PHE A 11 -18.31 7.71 4.17
N ILE A 12 -17.40 6.75 4.35
CA ILE A 12 -17.35 5.77 5.47
C ILE A 12 -18.58 4.84 5.50
N ILE A 13 -19.79 5.41 5.46
CA ILE A 13 -21.08 4.74 5.39
C ILE A 13 -21.71 5.02 4.00
N PRO A 14 -22.26 3.99 3.31
CA PRO A 14 -23.01 4.18 2.07
C PRO A 14 -24.25 5.08 2.26
N GLY A 15 -24.60 5.84 1.23
CA GLY A 15 -25.76 6.74 1.26
C GLY A 15 -25.35 8.21 1.21
N GLU A 16 -26.32 9.09 1.35
CA GLU A 16 -26.10 10.53 1.38
C GLU A 16 -26.17 11.02 2.84
N GLN A 17 -25.61 12.19 3.14
CA GLN A 17 -25.63 12.87 4.45
C GLN A 17 -25.59 14.38 4.20
N GLU A 18 -26.21 15.16 5.09
CA GLU A 18 -26.28 16.61 5.01
C GLU A 18 -25.92 17.28 6.33
N PHE A 19 -25.11 18.34 6.25
CA PHE A 19 -24.74 19.19 7.37
C PHE A 19 -24.99 20.66 7.00
N ILE A 20 -25.73 21.40 7.81
CA ILE A 20 -26.06 22.81 7.58
C ILE A 20 -25.45 23.65 8.71
N PHE A 21 -24.79 24.74 8.34
CA PHE A 21 -24.05 25.60 9.25
C PHE A 21 -24.58 27.04 9.24
N ASP A 22 -24.38 27.72 10.36
CA ASP A 22 -24.56 29.16 10.46
C ASP A 22 -23.31 29.95 9.97
N GLU A 23 -23.39 31.27 10.07
CA GLU A 23 -22.30 32.18 9.70
C GLU A 23 -21.09 32.08 10.65
N GLU A 24 -21.29 31.58 11.88
CA GLU A 24 -20.26 31.34 12.89
C GLU A 24 -19.58 29.96 12.75
N GLN A 25 -20.01 29.17 11.75
CA GLN A 25 -19.55 27.81 11.46
C GLN A 25 -19.97 26.77 12.51
N ASN A 26 -21.04 27.04 13.26
CA ASN A 26 -21.68 26.03 14.10
C ASN A 26 -22.68 25.22 13.27
N LEU A 27 -22.70 23.91 13.50
CA LEU A 27 -23.72 23.01 12.95
C LEU A 27 -25.08 23.33 13.59
N ILE A 28 -26.07 23.67 12.76
CA ILE A 28 -27.41 24.09 13.21
C ILE A 28 -28.53 23.16 12.76
N ASP A 29 -28.30 22.35 11.72
CA ASP A 29 -29.28 21.41 11.15
C ASP A 29 -28.55 20.37 10.27
N GLY A 30 -29.23 19.28 9.93
CA GLY A 30 -28.70 18.24 9.07
C GLY A 30 -29.23 16.85 9.39
N TRP A 31 -28.93 15.91 8.50
CA TRP A 31 -29.23 14.50 8.66
C TRP A 31 -27.97 13.70 8.32
N PHE A 32 -27.44 12.98 9.30
CA PHE A 32 -26.18 12.29 9.20
C PHE A 32 -26.17 11.07 10.12
N TYR A 33 -25.36 10.08 9.79
CA TYR A 33 -25.30 8.86 10.58
C TYR A 33 -24.47 9.07 11.85
N ASN A 34 -23.36 9.81 11.77
CA ASN A 34 -22.43 9.97 12.87
C ASN A 34 -21.75 11.34 12.86
N ILE A 35 -21.95 12.13 13.91
CA ILE A 35 -21.34 13.46 14.05
C ILE A 35 -19.80 13.41 14.10
N LYS A 36 -19.20 12.28 14.50
CA LYS A 36 -17.74 12.09 14.52
C LYS A 36 -17.11 12.07 13.14
N GLU A 37 -17.90 11.96 12.07
CA GLU A 37 -17.42 12.10 10.70
C GLU A 37 -17.13 13.57 10.36
N LEU A 38 -17.80 14.52 11.01
CA LEU A 38 -17.64 15.95 10.72
C LEU A 38 -16.21 16.46 10.93
N PRO A 39 -15.47 16.11 12.00
CA PRO A 39 -14.05 16.41 12.11
C PRO A 39 -13.21 15.90 10.93
N LEU A 40 -13.48 14.67 10.45
CA LEU A 40 -12.75 14.10 9.31
C LEU A 40 -13.07 14.84 8.01
N ILE A 41 -14.34 15.19 7.80
CA ILE A 41 -14.78 16.02 6.67
C ILE A 41 -14.11 17.40 6.74
N ASN A 42 -14.07 18.02 7.92
CA ASN A 42 -13.43 19.31 8.12
C ASN A 42 -11.93 19.26 7.77
N GLU A 43 -11.21 18.23 8.24
CA GLU A 43 -9.82 18.00 7.87
C GLU A 43 -9.63 17.86 6.35
N LEU A 44 -10.52 17.12 5.68
CA LEU A 44 -10.47 16.95 4.23
C LEU A 44 -10.69 18.28 3.52
N LEU A 45 -11.75 19.03 3.84
CA LEU A 45 -12.03 20.34 3.25
C LEU A 45 -10.87 21.33 3.45
N ASN A 46 -10.12 21.20 4.56
CA ASN A 46 -8.91 21.98 4.86
C ASN A 46 -7.63 21.47 4.16
N GLY A 47 -7.74 20.58 3.16
CA GLY A 47 -6.63 20.20 2.30
C GLY A 47 -5.94 18.87 2.65
N LYS A 48 -6.39 18.15 3.69
CA LYS A 48 -5.83 16.83 4.06
C LYS A 48 -6.06 15.78 2.97
N TRP A 49 -6.97 16.03 2.02
CA TRP A 49 -7.08 15.20 0.81
C TRP A 49 -5.79 15.15 0.00
N ASN A 50 -4.95 16.19 0.03
CA ASN A 50 -3.70 16.24 -0.74
C ASN A 50 -2.68 15.20 -0.22
N GLU A 51 -2.59 15.10 1.11
CA GLU A 51 -1.77 14.09 1.81
C GLU A 51 -2.33 12.68 1.62
N ASN A 52 -3.66 12.56 1.54
CA ASN A 52 -4.36 11.28 1.43
C ASN A 52 -4.71 10.88 -0.01
N THR A 53 -4.15 11.55 -1.02
CA THR A 53 -4.46 11.29 -2.44
C THR A 53 -4.32 9.82 -2.85
N LEU A 54 -3.45 9.08 -2.17
CA LEU A 54 -3.12 7.68 -2.44
C LEU A 54 -3.68 6.68 -1.42
N SER A 55 -4.29 7.18 -0.34
CA SER A 55 -4.95 6.35 0.68
C SER A 55 -6.43 6.74 0.86
N PHE A 56 -7.01 7.38 -0.15
CA PHE A 56 -8.37 7.90 -0.09
C PHE A 56 -9.42 6.79 0.04
N GLU A 57 -9.05 5.54 -0.30
CA GLU A 57 -9.83 4.33 -0.06
C GLU A 57 -10.27 4.17 1.40
N LYS A 58 -9.50 4.67 2.37
CA LYS A 58 -9.89 4.61 3.79
C LYS A 58 -11.19 5.34 4.11
N TYR A 59 -11.56 6.33 3.29
CA TYR A 59 -12.82 7.06 3.40
C TYR A 59 -13.95 6.43 2.59
N TYR A 60 -13.63 5.44 1.77
CA TYR A 60 -14.56 4.78 0.89
C TYR A 60 -15.29 3.65 1.62
N PRO A 61 -16.63 3.59 1.56
CA PRO A 61 -17.38 2.58 2.28
C PRO A 61 -17.14 1.20 1.69
N LYS A 62 -17.11 0.19 2.56
CA LYS A 62 -17.03 -1.22 2.15
C LYS A 62 -18.42 -1.69 1.71
N PHE A 63 -18.72 -1.56 0.43
CA PHE A 63 -19.99 -2.05 -0.13
C PHE A 63 -20.06 -3.57 -0.07
N ALA A 64 -21.18 -4.11 0.44
CA ALA A 64 -21.43 -5.56 0.45
C ALA A 64 -21.66 -6.12 -0.96
N ARG A 65 -22.20 -5.30 -1.88
CA ARG A 65 -22.43 -5.61 -3.31
C ARG A 65 -22.30 -4.34 -4.14
N LYS A 66 -21.98 -4.47 -5.43
CA LYS A 66 -21.91 -3.33 -6.35
C LYS A 66 -23.31 -2.71 -6.53
N ILE A 67 -23.39 -1.40 -6.39
CA ILE A 67 -24.60 -0.59 -6.62
C ILE A 67 -24.40 0.36 -7.80
N ALA A 68 -25.47 0.97 -8.30
CA ALA A 68 -25.41 1.81 -9.51
C ALA A 68 -24.56 3.06 -9.36
N ASP A 69 -24.58 3.69 -8.18
CA ASP A 69 -23.78 4.87 -7.85
C ASP A 69 -22.93 4.58 -6.62
N MET A 70 -21.66 4.29 -6.88
CA MET A 70 -20.67 4.03 -5.85
C MET A 70 -19.72 5.22 -5.68
N ASP A 71 -19.93 6.36 -6.35
CA ASP A 71 -19.00 7.48 -6.24
C ASP A 71 -19.02 8.02 -4.81
N LEU A 72 -17.83 8.33 -4.28
CA LEU A 72 -17.69 9.09 -3.04
C LEU A 72 -17.65 10.57 -3.41
N GLN A 73 -18.46 11.39 -2.76
CA GLN A 73 -18.51 12.82 -3.02
C GLN A 73 -18.68 13.62 -1.72
N ILE A 74 -17.95 14.71 -1.59
CA ILE A 74 -18.09 15.70 -0.51
C ILE A 74 -18.22 17.05 -1.19
N ASP A 75 -19.42 17.62 -1.20
CA ASP A 75 -19.70 18.94 -1.75
C ASP A 75 -19.97 19.94 -0.64
N ALA A 76 -19.17 20.99 -0.56
CA ALA A 76 -19.37 22.10 0.36
C ALA A 76 -19.77 23.36 -0.41
N LEU A 77 -20.91 23.96 -0.05
CA LEU A 77 -21.29 25.28 -0.53
C LEU A 77 -20.57 26.33 0.33
N ILE A 78 -19.56 26.97 -0.26
CA ILE A 78 -18.74 27.99 0.39
C ILE A 78 -19.15 29.39 -0.07
N VAL A 79 -19.05 30.37 0.82
CA VAL A 79 -19.36 31.77 0.53
C VAL A 79 -18.17 32.65 0.90
N PHE A 80 -17.64 33.37 -0.09
CA PHE A 80 -16.58 34.34 0.07
C PHE A 80 -17.12 35.70 0.55
N THR A 81 -16.39 36.34 1.46
CA THR A 81 -16.59 37.78 1.71
C THR A 81 -16.10 38.59 0.51
N PRO A 82 -16.55 39.85 0.35
CA PRO A 82 -16.09 40.69 -0.75
C PRO A 82 -14.56 40.85 -0.79
N GLU A 83 -13.93 40.96 0.37
CA GLU A 83 -12.48 41.12 0.51
C GLU A 83 -11.74 39.85 0.09
N GLU A 84 -12.25 38.67 0.45
CA GLU A 84 -11.66 37.38 0.08
C GLU A 84 -11.79 37.10 -1.41
N LEU A 85 -12.94 37.46 -2.00
CA LEU A 85 -13.13 37.37 -3.45
C LEU A 85 -12.16 38.29 -4.20
N GLU A 86 -11.91 39.50 -3.68
CA GLU A 86 -10.91 40.41 -4.23
C GLU A 86 -9.49 39.82 -4.14
N LEU A 87 -9.13 39.25 -2.98
CA LEU A 87 -7.86 38.55 -2.79
C LEU A 87 -7.72 37.37 -3.74
N MET A 88 -8.74 36.53 -3.85
CA MET A 88 -8.75 35.39 -4.77
C MET A 88 -8.55 35.85 -6.22
N ASN A 89 -9.23 36.92 -6.64
CA ASN A 89 -9.10 37.49 -7.99
C ASN A 89 -7.69 37.98 -8.31
N LYS A 90 -6.93 38.51 -7.34
CA LYS A 90 -5.52 38.92 -7.55
C LYS A 90 -4.63 37.77 -8.02
N HIS A 91 -4.93 36.54 -7.60
CA HIS A 91 -4.19 35.34 -7.98
C HIS A 91 -4.80 34.66 -9.22
N ILE A 92 -6.13 34.51 -9.28
CA ILE A 92 -6.81 33.73 -10.32
C ILE A 92 -6.86 34.44 -11.68
N ILE A 93 -6.78 35.78 -11.72
CA ILE A 93 -6.84 36.53 -12.99
C ILE A 93 -5.69 36.14 -13.95
N GLN A 94 -4.54 35.75 -13.42
CA GLN A 94 -3.39 35.30 -14.20
C GLN A 94 -3.67 33.99 -14.95
N TYR A 95 -4.56 33.15 -14.41
CA TYR A 95 -4.94 31.86 -14.99
C TYR A 95 -6.14 31.96 -15.93
N THR A 96 -7.04 32.90 -15.67
CA THR A 96 -8.34 33.01 -16.36
C THR A 96 -8.44 34.15 -17.36
N GLY A 97 -7.58 35.16 -17.24
CA GLY A 97 -7.64 36.40 -18.01
C GLY A 97 -8.82 37.30 -17.65
N LYS A 98 -9.64 36.97 -16.64
CA LYS A 98 -10.80 37.77 -16.21
C LYS A 98 -11.07 37.64 -14.71
N ALA A 99 -11.65 38.68 -14.12
CA ALA A 99 -12.13 38.61 -12.74
C ALA A 99 -13.34 37.66 -12.64
N GLN A 100 -13.45 36.98 -11.50
CA GLN A 100 -14.60 36.17 -11.09
C GLN A 100 -15.51 37.00 -10.19
N TYR A 101 -16.82 36.77 -10.26
CA TYR A 101 -17.83 37.60 -9.58
C TYR A 101 -18.72 36.82 -8.59
N SER A 102 -18.77 35.50 -8.69
CA SER A 102 -19.53 34.62 -7.80
C SER A 102 -18.95 34.71 -6.40
N ARG A 103 -19.83 34.95 -5.42
CA ARG A 103 -19.49 34.89 -4.01
C ARG A 103 -19.71 33.49 -3.46
N ALA A 104 -20.68 32.75 -3.99
CA ALA A 104 -20.92 31.37 -3.61
C ALA A 104 -20.31 30.38 -4.63
N TRP A 105 -19.64 29.35 -4.12
CA TRP A 105 -18.97 28.31 -4.90
C TRP A 105 -19.24 26.93 -4.30
N TYR A 106 -19.33 25.91 -5.15
CA TYR A 106 -19.28 24.52 -4.73
C TYR A 106 -17.83 24.06 -4.70
N TYR A 107 -17.32 23.79 -3.50
CA TYR A 107 -16.07 23.09 -3.28
C TYR A 107 -16.34 21.59 -3.20
N SER A 108 -16.00 20.87 -4.27
CA SER A 108 -16.32 19.45 -4.43
C SER A 108 -15.06 18.62 -4.33
N ILE A 109 -15.05 17.59 -3.49
CA ILE A 109 -14.08 16.48 -3.49
C ILE A 109 -14.82 15.24 -3.95
N LYS A 110 -14.48 14.72 -5.14
CA LYS A 110 -15.13 13.56 -5.74
C LYS A 110 -14.16 12.45 -6.08
N CYS A 111 -14.50 11.22 -5.73
CA CYS A 111 -13.82 9.99 -6.14
C CYS A 111 -14.77 9.12 -6.96
N THR A 112 -14.44 8.90 -8.24
CA THR A 112 -15.27 8.12 -9.16
C THR A 112 -14.91 6.64 -9.08
N TYR A 113 -15.84 5.74 -8.81
CA TYR A 113 -15.55 4.30 -8.79
C TYR A 113 -15.27 3.74 -10.20
N PRO A 114 -14.32 2.80 -10.40
CA PRO A 114 -13.39 2.18 -9.43
C PRO A 114 -12.09 2.99 -9.22
N TYR A 115 -12.02 4.20 -9.78
CA TYR A 115 -10.87 5.09 -9.72
C TYR A 115 -10.89 5.90 -8.42
N ILE A 116 -10.55 5.23 -7.31
CA ILE A 116 -10.53 5.80 -5.95
C ILE A 116 -9.41 6.84 -5.83
N PHE A 117 -9.67 8.03 -6.37
CA PHE A 117 -8.74 9.13 -6.51
C PHE A 117 -9.52 10.44 -6.34
N PRO A 118 -9.12 11.33 -5.41
CA PRO A 118 -9.86 12.55 -5.15
C PRO A 118 -9.62 13.59 -6.25
N VAL A 119 -10.71 14.01 -6.88
CA VAL A 119 -10.78 15.13 -7.81
C VAL A 119 -11.44 16.29 -7.09
N VAL A 120 -10.67 17.35 -6.89
CA VAL A 120 -11.07 18.53 -6.15
C VAL A 120 -11.29 19.68 -7.10
N SER A 121 -12.46 20.31 -7.03
CA SER A 121 -12.83 21.43 -7.89
C SER A 121 -13.63 22.50 -7.16
N LEU A 122 -13.56 23.73 -7.69
CA LEU A 122 -14.37 24.87 -7.34
C LEU A 122 -15.27 25.23 -8.53
N VAL A 123 -16.57 25.10 -8.36
CA VAL A 123 -17.58 25.39 -9.38
C VAL A 123 -18.40 26.61 -8.93
N PRO A 124 -18.59 27.65 -9.76
CA PRO A 124 -19.38 28.81 -9.36
C PRO A 124 -20.86 28.43 -9.17
N ALA A 125 -21.46 28.88 -8.06
CA ALA A 125 -22.88 28.59 -7.77
C ALA A 125 -23.84 29.68 -8.27
N GLU A 126 -23.35 30.90 -8.47
CA GLU A 126 -24.17 32.08 -8.78
C GLU A 126 -24.04 32.50 -10.25
N ASN A 127 -22.81 32.74 -10.72
CA ASN A 127 -22.57 33.28 -12.05
C ASN A 127 -22.02 32.20 -12.99
N PRO A 128 -22.80 31.72 -13.96
CA PRO A 128 -22.33 30.70 -14.91
C PRO A 128 -21.26 31.22 -15.88
N LYS A 129 -21.02 32.55 -15.92
CA LYS A 129 -19.92 33.13 -16.72
C LYS A 129 -18.57 33.02 -16.02
N ASP A 130 -18.53 32.70 -14.73
CA ASP A 130 -17.28 32.45 -14.03
C ASP A 130 -16.72 31.09 -14.41
N ASN A 131 -15.40 30.93 -14.22
CA ASN A 131 -14.71 29.72 -14.62
C ASN A 131 -14.73 28.70 -13.47
N THR A 132 -14.86 27.43 -13.81
CA THR A 132 -14.60 26.32 -12.87
C THR A 132 -13.10 26.09 -12.74
N PHE A 133 -12.64 25.74 -11.54
CA PHE A 133 -11.24 25.49 -11.24
C PHE A 133 -11.03 24.09 -10.69
N GLY A 134 -10.05 23.36 -11.23
CA GLY A 134 -9.47 22.23 -10.51
C GLY A 134 -8.49 22.69 -9.45
N ILE A 135 -8.34 21.93 -8.36
CA ILE A 135 -7.41 22.24 -7.25
C ILE A 135 -6.47 21.06 -6.99
N GLY A 136 -5.17 21.33 -6.87
CA GLY A 136 -4.13 20.36 -6.49
C GLY A 136 -3.14 20.02 -7.60
N THR A 137 -1.99 19.42 -7.28
CA THR A 137 -0.94 19.07 -8.27
C THR A 137 -0.88 17.61 -8.63
N HIS A 138 -1.56 16.77 -7.86
CA HIS A 138 -1.50 15.33 -7.98
C HIS A 138 -2.03 14.83 -9.33
N TYR A 139 -2.75 15.64 -10.11
CA TYR A 139 -3.21 15.28 -11.46
C TYR A 139 -2.10 15.22 -12.52
N GLU A 140 -0.97 15.93 -12.33
CA GLU A 140 0.10 16.01 -13.34
C GLU A 140 0.63 14.64 -13.78
N LYS A 141 0.64 13.68 -12.85
CA LYS A 141 1.10 12.31 -13.09
C LYS A 141 0.26 11.56 -14.13
N PHE A 142 -0.99 11.97 -14.34
CA PHE A 142 -1.86 11.38 -15.35
C PHE A 142 -1.80 12.15 -16.66
N ILE A 143 -1.51 13.44 -16.63
CA ILE A 143 -1.50 14.31 -17.82
C ILE A 143 -0.18 14.13 -18.60
N LYS A 144 0.94 13.84 -17.91
CA LYS A 144 2.23 13.59 -18.58
C LYS A 144 2.18 12.32 -19.45
N VAL A 145 2.79 12.41 -20.63
CA VAL A 145 2.87 11.33 -21.62
C VAL A 145 3.72 10.17 -21.07
N ASN A 146 3.21 8.93 -21.16
CA ASN A 146 3.88 7.64 -20.88
C ASN A 146 5.20 7.72 -20.09
N SER A 147 5.15 8.09 -18.81
CA SER A 147 6.33 8.01 -17.94
C SER A 147 6.81 6.57 -17.92
N THR A 148 8.10 6.29 -18.10
CA THR A 148 8.60 4.91 -18.05
C THR A 148 8.50 4.36 -16.63
N LYS A 149 8.59 3.02 -16.44
CA LYS A 149 8.66 2.41 -15.10
C LYS A 149 9.80 3.05 -14.28
N LYS A 150 10.92 3.36 -14.92
CA LYS A 150 12.06 4.06 -14.32
C LYS A 150 11.72 5.47 -13.87
N ASP A 151 11.00 6.25 -14.68
CA ASP A 151 10.62 7.62 -14.33
C ASP A 151 9.68 7.65 -13.14
N ILE A 152 8.70 6.72 -13.09
CA ILE A 152 7.80 6.55 -11.95
C ILE A 152 8.58 6.26 -10.68
N LEU A 153 9.44 5.25 -10.70
CA LEU A 153 10.22 4.86 -9.52
C LEU A 153 11.13 5.98 -9.03
N THR A 154 11.63 6.81 -9.96
CA THR A 154 12.45 7.98 -9.65
C THR A 154 11.63 9.07 -8.99
N VAL A 155 10.50 9.47 -9.59
CA VAL A 155 9.62 10.54 -9.06
C VAL A 155 9.03 10.15 -7.71
N THR A 156 8.50 8.93 -7.58
CA THR A 156 7.99 8.42 -6.30
C THR A 156 9.12 8.34 -5.27
N GLY A 157 10.35 8.01 -5.71
CA GLY A 157 11.51 7.95 -4.83
C GLY A 157 11.91 9.32 -4.28
N MET A 158 11.82 10.38 -5.10
CA MET A 158 12.06 11.75 -4.66
C MET A 158 11.02 12.20 -3.61
N ASN A 159 9.74 11.86 -3.82
CA ASN A 159 8.69 12.17 -2.85
C ASN A 159 8.92 11.41 -1.52
N ALA A 160 9.24 10.12 -1.59
CA ALA A 160 9.53 9.29 -0.43
C ALA A 160 10.71 9.85 0.40
N VAL A 161 11.75 10.37 -0.25
CA VAL A 161 12.87 11.03 0.43
C VAL A 161 12.41 12.25 1.25
N GLY A 162 11.46 13.02 0.72
CA GLY A 162 10.83 14.12 1.44
C GLY A 162 10.12 13.65 2.72
N LEU A 163 9.30 12.61 2.61
CA LEU A 163 8.57 12.02 3.74
C LEU A 163 9.50 11.35 4.76
N LEU A 164 10.57 10.69 4.31
CA LEU A 164 11.60 10.11 5.18
C LEU A 164 12.31 11.18 6.01
N ARG A 165 12.49 12.38 5.46
CA ARG A 165 13.05 13.52 6.20
C ARG A 165 12.10 13.99 7.30
N GLU A 166 10.79 14.01 7.05
CA GLU A 166 9.79 14.34 8.07
C GLU A 166 9.79 13.29 9.19
N LYS A 167 9.78 12.01 8.83
CA LYS A 167 9.92 10.90 9.78
C LYS A 167 11.19 11.02 10.62
N TYR A 168 12.33 11.39 10.03
CA TYR A 168 13.56 11.63 10.81
C TYR A 168 13.36 12.66 11.94
N PHE A 169 12.65 13.75 11.69
CA PHE A 169 12.40 14.75 12.74
C PHE A 169 11.42 14.25 13.82
N GLU A 170 10.43 13.46 13.42
CA GLU A 170 9.52 12.75 14.32
C GLU A 170 10.32 11.81 15.26
N TYR A 171 11.13 10.91 14.72
CA TYR A 171 11.98 10.01 15.49
C TYR A 171 13.02 10.73 16.34
N LYS A 172 13.53 11.89 15.89
CA LYS A 172 14.48 12.71 16.66
C LYS A 172 13.83 13.33 17.91
N ALA A 173 12.54 13.66 17.85
CA ALA A 173 11.80 14.22 18.97
C ALA A 173 11.34 13.15 19.99
N MET A 174 11.37 11.87 19.62
CA MET A 174 10.94 10.76 20.47
C MET A 174 11.84 10.60 21.70
N GLN A 175 11.22 10.44 22.87
CA GLN A 175 11.95 10.13 24.11
C GLN A 175 12.30 8.65 24.16
N VAL A 176 13.59 8.35 24.32
CA VAL A 176 14.11 6.98 24.30
C VAL A 176 14.88 6.68 25.58
N ARG A 177 14.80 5.44 26.05
CA ARG A 177 15.51 4.99 27.25
C ARG A 177 17.04 5.07 27.06
N VAL A 178 17.77 5.28 28.17
CA VAL A 178 19.22 5.53 28.16
C VAL A 178 20.00 4.36 27.54
N ASP A 179 19.57 3.13 27.79
CA ASP A 179 20.15 1.89 27.24
C ASP A 179 19.97 1.75 25.72
N GLN A 180 18.90 2.33 25.17
CA GLN A 180 18.59 2.30 23.73
C GLN A 180 19.14 3.51 22.96
N LEU A 181 19.61 4.55 23.67
CA LEU A 181 20.00 5.84 23.10
C LEU A 181 21.11 5.73 22.04
N LYS A 182 22.08 4.83 22.25
CA LYS A 182 23.16 4.58 21.27
C LYS A 182 22.62 3.96 19.98
N THR A 183 21.71 3.00 20.10
CA THR A 183 21.08 2.33 18.97
C THR A 183 20.15 3.27 18.22
N HIS A 184 19.36 4.08 18.94
CA HIS A 184 18.49 5.12 18.37
C HIS A 184 19.28 6.14 17.55
N LYS A 185 20.43 6.61 18.06
CA LYS A 185 21.32 7.51 17.31
C LYS A 185 21.83 6.88 16.01
N ARG A 186 22.29 5.63 16.05
CA ARG A 186 22.70 4.88 14.85
C ARG A 186 21.53 4.75 13.86
N TYR A 187 20.31 4.56 14.36
CA TYR A 187 19.13 4.45 13.51
C TYR A 187 18.78 5.78 12.83
N LEU A 188 18.78 6.88 13.58
CA LEU A 188 18.63 8.23 13.03
C LEU A 188 19.70 8.54 11.96
N ASP A 189 20.93 8.06 12.12
CA ASP A 189 21.98 8.21 11.11
C ASP A 189 21.69 7.43 9.82
N VAL A 190 21.04 6.26 9.91
CA VAL A 190 20.57 5.49 8.76
C VAL A 190 19.51 6.27 8.00
N ILE A 191 18.46 6.76 8.68
CA ILE A 191 17.40 7.57 8.07
C ILE A 191 17.99 8.87 7.49
N LYS A 192 18.92 9.51 8.19
CA LYS A 192 19.60 10.71 7.70
C LYS A 192 20.39 10.48 6.42
N SER A 193 21.00 9.30 6.31
CA SER A 193 21.78 8.92 5.15
C SER A 193 20.92 8.69 3.91
N THR A 194 19.66 8.28 4.05
CA THR A 194 18.77 8.06 2.90
C THR A 194 18.45 9.36 2.16
N TYR A 195 18.17 10.45 2.87
CA TYR A 195 17.89 11.76 2.24
C TYR A 195 19.14 12.62 1.99
N ARG A 196 20.28 12.32 2.63
CA ARG A 196 21.56 12.97 2.31
C ARG A 196 22.19 12.43 1.02
N TYR A 197 21.98 11.15 0.75
CA TYR A 197 22.44 10.45 -0.46
C TYR A 197 21.24 9.92 -1.25
N ASP A 198 20.26 10.80 -1.44
CA ASP A 198 18.97 10.53 -2.07
C ASP A 198 19.10 9.89 -3.46
N GLU A 199 19.96 10.42 -4.33
CA GLU A 199 20.17 9.86 -5.67
C GLU A 199 20.61 8.39 -5.64
N GLN A 200 21.53 8.03 -4.74
CA GLN A 200 22.01 6.66 -4.60
C GLN A 200 20.97 5.74 -3.98
N PHE A 201 20.25 6.26 -2.98
CA PHE A 201 19.17 5.54 -2.34
C PHE A 201 18.04 5.23 -3.35
N ILE A 202 17.52 6.25 -4.05
CA ILE A 202 16.49 6.13 -5.08
C ILE A 202 16.92 5.16 -6.17
N LYS A 203 18.18 5.24 -6.63
CA LYS A 203 18.70 4.32 -7.63
C LYS A 203 18.72 2.86 -7.15
N LYS A 204 19.18 2.61 -5.93
CA LYS A 204 19.26 1.24 -5.37
C LYS A 204 17.88 0.65 -5.10
N ILE A 205 17.01 1.39 -4.41
CA ILE A 205 15.66 0.90 -4.10
C ILE A 205 14.83 0.78 -5.38
N GLY A 206 14.97 1.72 -6.32
CA GLY A 206 14.34 1.67 -7.63
C GLY A 206 14.80 0.46 -8.44
N GLN A 207 16.07 0.06 -8.40
CA GLN A 207 16.55 -1.17 -9.06
C GLN A 207 15.91 -2.43 -8.47
N VAL A 208 15.77 -2.50 -7.15
CA VAL A 208 15.13 -3.62 -6.46
C VAL A 208 13.67 -3.73 -6.89
N VAL A 209 12.92 -2.63 -6.85
CA VAL A 209 11.50 -2.65 -7.21
C VAL A 209 11.29 -2.83 -8.71
N TYR A 210 12.20 -2.33 -9.55
CA TYR A 210 12.15 -2.54 -11.00
C TYR A 210 12.19 -4.02 -11.37
N ALA A 211 12.90 -4.84 -10.59
CA ALA A 211 13.01 -6.28 -10.79
C ALA A 211 11.77 -7.08 -10.35
N ILE A 212 10.81 -6.45 -9.66
CA ILE A 212 9.53 -7.06 -9.29
C ILE A 212 8.57 -6.98 -10.49
N ASP A 213 7.82 -8.04 -10.74
CA ASP A 213 6.81 -8.09 -11.79
C ASP A 213 5.70 -7.05 -11.54
N ASP A 214 5.28 -6.36 -12.61
CA ASP A 214 4.27 -5.30 -12.52
C ASP A 214 2.92 -5.85 -12.05
N GLY A 215 2.54 -7.05 -12.49
CA GLY A 215 1.30 -7.72 -12.09
C GLY A 215 1.31 -8.09 -10.61
N ASP A 216 2.45 -8.52 -10.07
CA ASP A 216 2.58 -8.81 -8.64
C ASP A 216 2.47 -7.54 -7.80
N VAL A 217 3.11 -6.43 -8.23
CA VAL A 217 2.97 -5.13 -7.56
C VAL A 217 1.52 -4.64 -7.57
N ILE A 218 0.80 -4.83 -8.68
CA ILE A 218 -0.62 -4.45 -8.80
C ILE A 218 -1.50 -5.28 -7.86
N ASN A 219 -1.25 -6.58 -7.72
CA ASN A 219 -2.12 -7.48 -6.97
C ASN A 219 -1.83 -7.51 -5.46
N TYR A 220 -0.59 -7.23 -5.04
CA TYR A 220 -0.13 -7.44 -3.66
C TYR A 220 0.63 -6.25 -3.07
N GLY A 221 0.73 -5.13 -3.79
CA GLY A 221 1.49 -3.96 -3.34
C GLY A 221 0.86 -3.19 -2.16
N ASP A 222 -0.36 -3.53 -1.76
CA ASP A 222 -1.03 -3.08 -0.53
C ASP A 222 -0.57 -3.88 0.71
N GLN A 223 0.25 -4.93 0.53
CA GLN A 223 0.72 -5.77 1.61
C GLN A 223 2.21 -5.50 1.86
N ALA A 224 2.56 -4.94 3.03
CA ALA A 224 3.97 -4.74 3.41
C ALA A 224 4.77 -6.05 3.33
N ASP A 225 4.17 -7.16 3.78
CA ASP A 225 4.71 -8.51 3.75
C ASP A 225 5.18 -8.97 2.36
N PHE A 226 4.49 -8.54 1.29
CA PHE A 226 4.86 -8.90 -0.08
C PHE A 226 6.26 -8.38 -0.42
N PHE A 227 6.54 -7.11 -0.11
CA PHE A 227 7.86 -6.51 -0.33
C PHE A 227 8.92 -7.09 0.60
N LEU A 228 8.58 -7.35 1.87
CA LEU A 228 9.51 -7.91 2.86
C LEU A 228 9.98 -9.32 2.50
N ARG A 229 9.13 -10.12 1.85
CA ARG A 229 9.47 -11.47 1.38
C ARG A 229 10.29 -11.47 0.09
N ASN A 230 10.35 -10.34 -0.63
CA ASN A 230 11.14 -10.24 -1.83
C ASN A 230 12.64 -10.33 -1.50
N LYS A 231 13.33 -11.28 -2.14
CA LYS A 231 14.75 -11.55 -1.87
C LYS A 231 15.64 -10.32 -2.14
N GLY A 232 15.41 -9.59 -3.22
CA GLY A 232 16.17 -8.40 -3.55
C GLY A 232 15.95 -7.27 -2.53
N PHE A 233 14.73 -7.14 -2.02
CA PHE A 233 14.41 -6.16 -0.97
C PHE A 233 15.03 -6.54 0.37
N ALA A 234 14.99 -7.81 0.76
CA ALA A 234 15.66 -8.30 1.95
C ALA A 234 17.18 -8.09 1.89
N GLU A 235 17.81 -8.39 0.75
CA GLU A 235 19.25 -8.17 0.50
C GLU A 235 19.63 -6.68 0.55
N PHE A 236 18.76 -5.81 0.03
CA PHE A 236 18.94 -4.36 0.14
C PHE A 236 18.95 -3.90 1.60
N LEU A 237 17.99 -4.33 2.41
CA LEU A 237 17.95 -4.01 3.83
C LEU A 237 19.17 -4.57 4.57
N ASP A 238 19.57 -5.81 4.27
CA ASP A 238 20.74 -6.45 4.89
C ASP A 238 22.08 -5.83 4.49
N SER A 239 22.11 -4.99 3.45
CA SER A 239 23.30 -4.21 3.07
C SER A 239 23.64 -3.12 4.10
N VAL A 240 22.67 -2.72 4.94
CA VAL A 240 22.87 -1.75 6.01
C VAL A 240 23.23 -2.50 7.30
N PRO A 241 24.44 -2.29 7.88
CA PRO A 241 24.91 -3.08 9.02
C PRO A 241 23.95 -3.09 10.22
N LEU A 242 23.36 -1.93 10.55
CA LEU A 242 22.45 -1.80 11.68
C LEU A 242 21.17 -2.65 11.50
N LEU A 243 20.61 -2.68 10.29
CA LEU A 243 19.39 -3.42 10.00
C LEU A 243 19.66 -4.93 10.01
N LYS A 244 20.85 -5.35 9.59
CA LYS A 244 21.29 -6.74 9.68
C LYS A 244 21.50 -7.18 11.14
N GLU A 245 22.01 -6.30 11.99
CA GLU A 245 22.29 -6.56 13.40
C GLU A 245 21.01 -6.59 14.26
N ASN A 246 20.03 -5.73 13.96
CA ASN A 246 18.82 -5.56 14.77
C ASN A 246 17.55 -5.72 13.92
N LEU A 247 16.86 -6.84 14.13
CA LEU A 247 15.64 -7.18 13.40
C LEU A 247 14.48 -6.22 13.70
N GLU A 248 14.34 -5.72 14.92
CA GLU A 248 13.25 -4.78 15.26
C GLU A 248 13.39 -3.48 14.45
N ILE A 249 14.61 -2.96 14.35
CA ILE A 249 14.90 -1.76 13.56
C ILE A 249 14.76 -2.04 12.06
N LYS A 250 15.12 -3.25 11.62
CA LYS A 250 14.91 -3.67 10.23
C LYS A 250 13.42 -3.65 9.87
N PHE A 251 12.56 -4.19 10.73
CA PHE A 251 11.12 -4.19 10.51
C PHE A 251 10.55 -2.77 10.51
N ASP A 252 10.89 -1.96 11.52
CA ASP A 252 10.45 -0.57 11.60
C ASP A 252 10.88 0.24 10.36
N PHE A 253 12.14 0.12 9.94
CA PHE A 253 12.63 0.81 8.75
C PHE A 253 11.94 0.35 7.47
N ALA A 254 11.65 -0.95 7.36
CA ALA A 254 11.00 -1.50 6.19
C ALA A 254 9.50 -1.15 6.13
N GLU A 255 8.84 -1.08 7.28
CA GLU A 255 7.47 -0.57 7.43
C GLU A 255 7.40 0.92 7.06
N MET A 256 8.34 1.73 7.56
CA MET A 256 8.46 3.13 7.15
C MET A 256 8.68 3.25 5.63
N LEU A 257 9.56 2.44 5.03
CA LEU A 257 9.74 2.43 3.56
C LEU A 257 8.47 2.02 2.82
N TYR A 258 7.71 1.09 3.38
CA TYR A 258 6.44 0.69 2.80
C TYR A 258 5.45 1.86 2.79
N GLU A 259 5.27 2.54 3.92
CA GLU A 259 4.36 3.67 4.07
C GLU A 259 4.69 4.86 3.17
N VAL A 260 5.98 5.20 3.06
CA VAL A 260 6.43 6.42 2.37
C VAL A 260 6.77 6.22 0.91
N TYR A 261 6.98 4.97 0.46
CA TYR A 261 7.43 4.69 -0.91
C TYR A 261 6.64 3.57 -1.60
N LEU A 262 6.59 2.37 -1.01
CA LEU A 262 6.15 1.17 -1.74
C LEU A 262 4.64 1.08 -1.92
N ARG A 263 3.87 1.54 -0.93
CA ARG A 263 2.40 1.56 -0.98
C ARG A 263 1.89 2.31 -2.23
N ASP A 264 2.55 3.39 -2.60
CA ASP A 264 2.16 4.23 -3.73
C ASP A 264 2.38 3.52 -5.07
N LEU A 265 3.26 2.53 -5.14
CA LEU A 265 3.63 1.87 -6.38
C LEU A 265 2.50 0.99 -6.94
N GLN A 266 1.74 0.30 -6.09
CA GLN A 266 0.58 -0.49 -6.54
C GLN A 266 -0.38 0.39 -7.34
N TRP A 267 -0.72 1.54 -6.78
CA TRP A 267 -1.67 2.46 -7.38
C TRP A 267 -1.12 3.11 -8.65
N ILE A 268 0.16 3.51 -8.65
CA ILE A 268 0.78 4.09 -9.85
C ILE A 268 0.85 3.05 -10.99
N TYR A 269 1.05 1.77 -10.66
CA TYR A 269 1.12 0.69 -11.62
C TYR A 269 -0.27 0.26 -12.10
N SER A 270 -1.28 0.26 -11.22
CA SER A 270 -2.66 -0.07 -11.57
C SER A 270 -3.28 0.96 -12.52
N VAL A 271 -3.06 2.25 -12.25
CA VAL A 271 -3.53 3.33 -13.15
C VAL A 271 -2.85 3.27 -14.53
N LYS A 272 -1.69 2.62 -14.63
CA LYS A 272 -0.96 2.49 -15.88
C LYS A 272 -1.49 1.44 -16.85
N SER A 273 -2.53 0.70 -16.48
CA SER A 273 -3.32 -0.05 -17.45
C SER A 273 -3.86 0.96 -18.49
N SER A 274 -3.59 0.74 -19.77
CA SER A 274 -3.81 1.74 -20.84
C SER A 274 -5.27 2.23 -20.95
N ASN A 275 -6.23 1.47 -20.42
CA ASN A 275 -7.65 1.85 -20.42
C ASN A 275 -7.99 2.76 -19.22
N ASP A 276 -7.45 2.47 -18.03
CA ASP A 276 -7.78 3.21 -16.81
C ASP A 276 -7.20 4.63 -16.83
N ILE A 277 -6.00 4.81 -17.41
CA ILE A 277 -5.41 6.15 -17.56
C ILE A 277 -6.24 7.06 -18.47
N LEU A 278 -6.90 6.52 -19.50
CA LEU A 278 -7.75 7.29 -20.39
C LEU A 278 -9.04 7.73 -19.70
N GLU A 279 -9.67 6.84 -18.93
CA GLU A 279 -10.87 7.17 -18.15
C GLU A 279 -10.55 8.18 -17.03
N ILE A 280 -9.44 8.00 -16.31
CA ILE A 280 -8.98 8.96 -15.29
C ILE A 280 -8.70 10.33 -15.92
N ARG A 281 -8.07 10.38 -17.10
CA ARG A 281 -7.90 11.64 -17.83
C ARG A 281 -9.23 12.29 -18.16
N LYS A 282 -10.22 11.55 -18.69
CA LYS A 282 -11.55 12.10 -18.98
C LYS A 282 -12.19 12.70 -17.73
N ILE A 283 -12.06 12.05 -16.57
CA ILE A 283 -12.55 12.57 -15.30
C ILE A 283 -11.85 13.89 -14.94
N ILE A 284 -10.52 13.94 -15.02
CA ILE A 284 -9.70 15.14 -14.75
C ILE A 284 -10.09 16.29 -15.69
N VAL A 285 -10.25 16.01 -16.99
CA VAL A 285 -10.67 17.02 -17.98
C VAL A 285 -12.06 17.57 -17.65
N LYS A 286 -13.02 16.68 -17.38
CA LYS A 286 -14.40 17.05 -17.05
C LYS A 286 -14.49 17.93 -15.80
N ALA A 287 -13.59 17.74 -14.84
CA ALA A 287 -13.51 18.54 -13.62
C ALA A 287 -12.63 19.80 -13.76
N HIS A 288 -12.13 20.13 -14.96
CA HIS A 288 -11.22 21.25 -15.21
C HIS A 288 -9.89 21.18 -14.43
N CYS A 289 -9.43 19.97 -14.14
CA CYS A 289 -8.19 19.71 -13.40
C CYS A 289 -6.94 19.53 -14.29
N GLU A 290 -7.02 19.84 -15.59
CA GLU A 290 -5.85 19.79 -16.48
C GLU A 290 -4.82 20.88 -16.16
N LYS A 291 -5.28 22.04 -15.70
CA LYS A 291 -4.48 23.19 -15.27
C LYS A 291 -4.95 23.64 -13.90
N PRO A 292 -4.71 22.82 -12.87
CA PRO A 292 -5.27 23.03 -11.56
C PRO A 292 -4.60 24.24 -10.88
N LEU A 293 -5.37 24.93 -10.03
CA LEU A 293 -4.85 25.96 -9.14
C LEU A 293 -4.02 25.28 -8.04
N ASN A 294 -2.78 25.72 -7.90
CA ASN A 294 -1.84 25.29 -6.85
C ASN A 294 -1.10 26.46 -6.19
N ASP A 295 -1.59 27.69 -6.37
CA ASP A 295 -1.03 28.82 -5.65
C ASP A 295 -1.27 28.62 -4.15
N ARG A 296 -0.19 28.58 -3.36
CA ARG A 296 -0.25 28.45 -1.90
C ARG A 296 -1.11 29.53 -1.26
N ASN A 297 -1.15 30.73 -1.84
CA ASN A 297 -1.96 31.83 -1.34
C ASN A 297 -3.45 31.61 -1.60
N VAL A 298 -3.82 30.95 -2.71
CA VAL A 298 -5.22 30.59 -2.97
C VAL A 298 -5.65 29.45 -2.05
N LEU A 299 -4.79 28.44 -1.88
CA LEU A 299 -5.07 27.32 -0.99
C LEU A 299 -5.15 27.75 0.48
N SER A 300 -4.35 28.73 0.91
CA SER A 300 -4.39 29.21 2.29
C SER A 300 -5.65 29.99 2.64
N LEU A 301 -6.37 30.53 1.64
CA LEU A 301 -7.68 31.13 1.84
C LEU A 301 -8.73 30.07 2.20
N ILE A 302 -8.62 28.86 1.62
CA ILE A 302 -9.55 27.74 1.83
C ILE A 302 -9.26 27.07 3.17
N LYS A 303 -9.75 27.72 4.24
CA LYS A 303 -9.72 27.18 5.60
C LYS A 303 -11.06 27.35 6.29
N PHE A 304 -11.53 26.28 6.91
CA PHE A 304 -12.83 26.21 7.58
C PHE A 304 -12.64 25.74 9.02
N ASP A 305 -13.43 26.31 9.94
CA ASP A 305 -13.43 25.99 11.36
C ASP A 305 -14.83 25.51 11.75
N LEU A 306 -15.20 24.30 11.29
CA LEU A 306 -16.51 23.71 11.54
C LEU A 306 -16.63 23.22 12.98
N LYS A 307 -17.69 23.66 13.68
CA LYS A 307 -17.96 23.34 15.08
C LYS A 307 -19.30 22.64 15.23
N TYR A 308 -19.41 21.80 16.25
CA TYR A 308 -20.66 21.17 16.67
C TYR A 308 -20.71 21.13 18.20
N ASP A 309 -21.91 21.12 18.78
CA ASP A 309 -22.09 20.97 20.23
C ASP A 309 -21.73 19.52 20.64
N PRO A 310 -20.79 19.30 21.57
CA PRO A 310 -20.47 17.96 22.07
C PRO A 310 -21.67 17.19 22.61
N LYS A 311 -22.74 17.87 23.04
CA LYS A 311 -23.99 17.23 23.47
C LYS A 311 -24.72 16.51 22.34
N MET A 312 -24.44 16.85 21.08
CA MET A 312 -24.95 16.16 19.90
C MET A 312 -24.21 14.83 19.64
N ASP A 313 -23.16 14.51 20.40
CA ASP A 313 -22.45 13.22 20.33
C ASP A 313 -23.22 12.13 21.09
N ILE A 314 -24.48 11.90 20.71
CA ILE A 314 -25.32 10.86 21.31
C ILE A 314 -24.93 9.52 20.69
N THR A 315 -24.53 8.58 21.53
CA THR A 315 -23.95 7.29 21.15
C THR A 315 -25.02 6.22 20.95
N GLU A 316 -26.08 6.47 20.18
CA GLU A 316 -27.04 5.42 19.84
C GLU A 316 -26.89 4.98 18.38
N MET A 317 -26.01 4.00 18.16
CA MET A 317 -26.09 3.14 16.97
C MET A 317 -26.32 1.70 17.40
N GLN A 318 -27.58 1.24 17.37
CA GLN A 318 -27.89 -0.17 17.28
C GLN A 318 -27.92 -0.58 15.81
N LYS A 319 -27.12 -1.59 15.42
CA LYS A 319 -27.20 -2.26 14.13
C LYS A 319 -27.55 -3.72 14.36
N GLU A 320 -28.72 -4.15 13.90
CA GLU A 320 -29.07 -5.57 13.80
C GLU A 320 -29.34 -5.97 12.34
N PHE A 321 -28.91 -7.16 11.96
CA PHE A 321 -29.05 -7.72 10.61
C PHE A 321 -30.22 -8.70 10.57
N ILE A 322 -31.11 -8.58 9.57
CA ILE A 322 -32.10 -9.60 9.24
C ILE A 322 -32.09 -9.87 7.73
N GLU A 323 -32.00 -11.14 7.34
CA GLU A 323 -32.04 -11.60 5.94
C GLU A 323 -33.50 -11.83 5.47
N ASP A 324 -33.92 -11.18 4.38
CA ASP A 324 -35.19 -11.49 3.67
C ASP A 324 -34.88 -12.12 2.29
N PRO A 325 -35.48 -13.27 1.91
CA PRO A 325 -35.17 -13.99 0.67
C PRO A 325 -35.77 -13.40 -0.61
N THR A 326 -36.67 -12.41 -0.54
CA THR A 326 -37.48 -11.98 -1.71
C THR A 326 -37.37 -10.50 -2.09
N ASN A 327 -36.99 -9.63 -1.16
CA ASN A 327 -36.62 -8.24 -1.43
C ASN A 327 -35.16 -8.05 -1.01
N ALA A 328 -34.32 -7.58 -1.93
CA ALA A 328 -32.90 -7.36 -1.67
C ALA A 328 -32.76 -6.36 -0.51
N THR A 329 -32.23 -6.87 0.61
CA THR A 329 -31.88 -6.20 1.87
C THR A 329 -32.11 -4.69 1.81
N VAL A 330 -33.37 -4.28 1.98
CA VAL A 330 -33.72 -2.88 2.17
C VAL A 330 -33.38 -2.59 3.61
N LEU A 331 -32.50 -1.64 3.83
CA LEU A 331 -32.31 -0.97 5.12
C LEU A 331 -33.69 -0.38 5.45
N LYS A 332 -34.52 -1.13 6.17
CA LYS A 332 -35.79 -0.59 6.64
C LYS A 332 -35.46 0.10 7.95
N GLU A 333 -35.19 1.39 7.84
CA GLU A 333 -35.21 2.33 8.95
C GLU A 333 -36.52 2.09 9.74
N LYS A 334 -36.35 1.73 11.00
CA LYS A 334 -37.25 2.17 12.07
C LYS A 334 -36.38 3.11 12.90
N ASP A 335 -36.65 4.39 13.05
CA ASP A 335 -37.64 5.26 12.42
C ASP A 335 -36.86 6.43 11.80
N GLU A 336 -37.58 7.37 11.20
CA GLU A 336 -37.14 8.62 10.54
C GLU A 336 -35.82 9.21 11.07
N PRO A 337 -34.99 9.86 10.22
CA PRO A 337 -33.79 10.55 10.68
C PRO A 337 -34.13 11.40 11.91
N ILE A 338 -33.52 11.07 13.06
CA ILE A 338 -33.80 11.77 14.31
C ILE A 338 -33.32 13.20 14.11
N ASN A 339 -34.27 14.11 13.94
CA ASN A 339 -33.98 15.52 14.02
C ASN A 339 -33.63 15.84 15.47
N MET A 340 -32.34 15.91 15.79
CA MET A 340 -31.86 16.27 17.13
C MET A 340 -32.25 17.69 17.55
N PHE A 341 -32.84 18.48 16.63
CA PHE A 341 -33.39 19.81 16.89
C PHE A 341 -34.91 19.79 17.13
N ASP A 342 -35.55 18.63 17.11
CA ASP A 342 -36.97 18.51 17.46
C ASP A 342 -37.14 18.61 18.98
N LYS A 343 -38.00 19.53 19.44
CA LYS A 343 -38.13 19.92 20.85
C LYS A 343 -38.62 18.77 21.74
N SER A 344 -39.27 17.77 21.16
CA SER A 344 -39.81 16.59 21.84
C SER A 344 -38.72 15.67 22.41
N VAL A 345 -37.52 15.65 21.85
CA VAL A 345 -36.41 14.79 22.32
C VAL A 345 -35.67 15.42 23.51
N VAL A 346 -35.71 16.75 23.65
CA VAL A 346 -35.02 17.49 24.72
C VAL A 346 -35.78 17.42 26.06
N GLU A 347 -37.09 17.15 26.04
CA GLU A 347 -37.94 17.16 27.24
C GLU A 347 -38.08 15.79 27.94
N GLU A 348 -37.73 14.66 27.31
CA GLU A 348 -37.92 13.32 27.89
C GLU A 348 -36.70 12.73 28.64
N VAL A 349 -35.58 13.44 28.72
CA VAL A 349 -34.41 12.96 29.49
C VAL A 349 -34.47 13.47 30.93
N ASP A 350 -35.19 12.75 31.80
CA ASP A 350 -35.13 12.94 33.24
C ASP A 350 -33.77 12.46 33.78
N LEU A 351 -32.83 13.39 33.90
CA LEU A 351 -31.45 13.19 34.38
C LEU A 351 -31.37 12.76 35.88
N THR A 352 -32.49 12.48 36.55
CA THR A 352 -32.50 12.10 37.98
C THR A 352 -32.53 10.58 38.24
N LYS A 353 -32.52 9.73 37.21
CA LYS A 353 -32.63 8.27 37.36
C LYS A 353 -31.37 7.44 37.09
N TYR A 354 -30.25 8.05 36.69
CA TYR A 354 -28.99 7.33 36.59
C TYR A 354 -28.19 7.51 37.89
N ASP A 355 -28.41 6.57 38.79
CA ASP A 355 -27.62 6.41 40.01
C ASP A 355 -26.27 5.76 39.62
N ASP A 356 -25.19 6.55 39.71
CA ASP A 356 -23.81 6.31 39.25
C ASP A 356 -23.08 5.11 39.93
N THR A 357 -23.80 4.16 40.53
CA THR A 357 -23.19 3.08 41.32
C THR A 357 -23.07 1.74 40.60
N SER A 358 -23.91 1.41 39.61
CA SER A 358 -23.75 0.15 38.83
C SER A 358 -22.63 0.23 37.80
N ASP A 359 -22.45 1.39 37.16
CA ASP A 359 -21.48 1.55 36.07
C ASP A 359 -20.02 1.52 36.56
N LEU A 360 -19.80 1.83 37.84
CA LEU A 360 -18.50 1.69 38.50
C LEU A 360 -18.12 0.23 38.78
N GLU A 361 -19.09 -0.65 39.05
CA GLU A 361 -18.85 -2.09 39.21
C GLU A 361 -18.62 -2.76 37.85
N ASP A 362 -19.36 -2.38 36.82
CA ASP A 362 -19.20 -2.89 35.45
C ASP A 362 -17.86 -2.45 34.80
N LEU A 363 -17.39 -1.22 35.06
CA LEU A 363 -16.07 -0.76 34.61
C LEU A 363 -14.90 -1.49 35.30
N ALA A 364 -15.08 -1.92 36.55
CA ALA A 364 -14.07 -2.72 37.26
C ALA A 364 -13.97 -4.14 36.68
N ILE A 365 -15.12 -4.74 36.34
CA ILE A 365 -15.20 -6.04 35.66
C ILE A 365 -14.60 -5.93 34.25
N LEU A 366 -14.91 -4.90 33.47
CA LEU A 366 -14.35 -4.65 32.13
C LEU A 366 -12.84 -4.43 32.15
N LYS A 367 -12.29 -3.67 33.12
CA LYS A 367 -10.82 -3.51 33.25
C LYS A 367 -10.10 -4.80 33.59
N SER A 368 -10.74 -5.69 34.36
CA SER A 368 -10.17 -7.01 34.67
C SER A 368 -10.20 -7.94 33.45
N SER A 369 -11.31 -7.94 32.71
CA SER A 369 -11.48 -8.69 31.46
C SER A 369 -10.49 -8.24 30.38
N LEU A 370 -10.31 -6.92 30.20
CA LEU A 370 -9.37 -6.36 29.23
C LEU A 370 -7.91 -6.70 29.56
N LYS A 371 -7.54 -6.76 30.84
CA LYS A 371 -6.19 -7.20 31.25
C LYS A 371 -5.95 -8.67 30.95
N ASP A 372 -6.97 -9.51 31.10
CA ASP A 372 -6.89 -10.94 30.79
C ASP A 372 -6.90 -11.20 29.28
N GLU A 373 -7.63 -10.40 28.49
CA GLU A 373 -7.56 -10.41 27.02
C GLU A 373 -6.21 -9.91 26.50
N GLU A 374 -5.64 -8.83 27.05
CA GLU A 374 -4.28 -8.39 26.68
C GLU A 374 -3.23 -9.47 26.98
N LYS A 375 -3.37 -10.19 28.10
CA LYS A 375 -2.50 -11.33 28.40
C LYS A 375 -2.70 -12.46 27.40
N LYS A 376 -3.93 -12.83 27.08
CA LYS A 376 -4.24 -13.86 26.06
C LYS A 376 -3.72 -13.48 24.68
N ILE A 377 -3.83 -12.22 24.26
CA ILE A 377 -3.31 -11.72 22.98
C ILE A 377 -1.77 -11.73 22.99
N LYS A 378 -1.13 -11.33 24.09
CA LYS A 378 0.35 -11.41 24.23
C LYS A 378 0.85 -12.85 24.24
N GLU A 379 0.13 -13.76 24.86
CA GLU A 379 0.47 -15.20 24.87
C GLU A 379 0.23 -15.86 23.52
N ALA A 380 -0.88 -15.53 22.83
CA ALA A 380 -1.17 -15.98 21.47
C ALA A 380 -0.13 -15.48 20.47
N ARG A 381 0.23 -14.18 20.51
CA ARG A 381 1.32 -13.62 19.69
C ARG A 381 2.66 -14.29 19.99
N LYS A 382 2.98 -14.54 21.27
CA LYS A 382 4.21 -15.28 21.63
C LYS A 382 4.18 -16.73 21.10
N ALA A 383 3.03 -17.40 21.16
CA ALA A 383 2.87 -18.76 20.66
C ALA A 383 2.97 -18.83 19.12
N GLU A 384 2.37 -17.89 18.39
CA GLU A 384 2.53 -17.77 16.94
C GLU A 384 3.97 -17.47 16.55
N LEU A 385 4.66 -16.58 17.27
CA LEU A 385 6.05 -16.24 17.02
C LEU A 385 6.98 -17.44 17.30
N LEU A 386 6.66 -18.27 18.29
CA LEU A 386 7.34 -19.55 18.55
C LEU A 386 7.06 -20.59 17.46
N LYS A 387 5.82 -20.65 16.94
CA LYS A 387 5.43 -21.55 15.85
C LYS A 387 6.13 -21.17 14.54
N ALA A 388 6.20 -19.87 14.23
CA ALA A 388 6.92 -19.34 13.08
C ALA A 388 8.44 -19.59 13.20
N LYS A 389 9.03 -19.40 14.39
CA LYS A 389 10.45 -19.74 14.63
C LYS A 389 10.74 -21.23 14.42
N ARG A 390 9.85 -22.13 14.87
CA ARG A 390 9.97 -23.57 14.63
C ARG A 390 9.87 -23.92 13.14
N GLN A 391 8.90 -23.35 12.42
CA GLN A 391 8.77 -23.56 10.97
C GLN A 391 10.01 -23.10 10.19
N ILE A 392 10.62 -21.97 10.57
CA ILE A 392 11.87 -21.49 9.95
C ILE A 392 13.04 -22.44 10.25
N GLN A 393 13.09 -22.99 11.47
CA GLN A 393 14.14 -23.93 11.87
C GLN A 393 13.99 -25.27 11.14
N ASP A 394 12.77 -25.79 11.05
CA ASP A 394 12.43 -27.03 10.33
C ASP A 394 12.74 -26.89 8.83
N ALA A 395 12.44 -25.73 8.23
CA ALA A 395 12.77 -25.44 6.84
C ALA A 395 14.29 -25.43 6.60
N LYS A 396 15.07 -24.83 7.51
CA LYS A 396 16.55 -24.84 7.44
C LYS A 396 17.14 -26.23 7.62
N GLU A 397 16.56 -27.07 8.47
CA GLU A 397 16.99 -28.46 8.65
C GLU A 397 16.64 -29.32 7.42
N HIS A 398 15.46 -29.09 6.83
CA HIS A 398 15.06 -29.74 5.60
C HIS A 398 15.99 -29.38 4.44
N GLU A 399 16.31 -28.09 4.25
CA GLU A 399 17.25 -27.63 3.21
C GLU A 399 18.66 -28.23 3.39
N LYS A 400 19.14 -28.33 4.64
CA LYS A 400 20.39 -29.02 4.96
C LYS A 400 20.35 -30.51 4.64
N ARG A 401 19.24 -31.21 4.88
CA ARG A 401 19.09 -32.63 4.51
C ARG A 401 19.09 -32.82 2.99
N VAL A 402 18.33 -32.01 2.26
CA VAL A 402 18.26 -32.07 0.79
C VAL A 402 19.64 -31.85 0.17
N THR A 403 20.38 -30.83 0.62
CA THR A 403 21.75 -30.59 0.12
C THR A 403 22.74 -31.70 0.46
N LEU A 404 22.57 -32.39 1.59
CA LEU A 404 23.40 -33.55 1.96
C LEU A 404 23.07 -34.78 1.11
N GLU A 405 21.78 -35.04 0.86
CA GLU A 405 21.31 -36.12 -0.02
C GLU A 405 21.76 -35.91 -1.47
N GLU A 406 21.70 -34.68 -1.99
CA GLU A 406 22.23 -34.34 -3.31
C GLU A 406 23.73 -34.60 -3.40
N LYS A 407 24.52 -34.18 -2.39
CA LYS A 407 25.96 -34.46 -2.34
C LYS A 407 26.26 -35.96 -2.30
N GLN A 408 25.47 -36.75 -1.57
CA GLN A 408 25.61 -38.21 -1.52
C GLN A 408 25.27 -38.86 -2.87
N LYS A 409 24.18 -38.43 -3.53
CA LYS A 409 23.83 -38.88 -4.89
C LYS A 409 24.95 -38.55 -5.89
N LEU A 410 25.54 -37.36 -5.80
CA LEU A 410 26.64 -36.93 -6.66
C LEU A 410 27.92 -37.76 -6.42
N LYS A 411 28.21 -38.12 -5.17
CA LYS A 411 29.34 -39.00 -4.82
C LYS A 411 29.12 -40.44 -5.34
N ALA A 412 27.92 -40.99 -5.15
CA ALA A 412 27.55 -42.31 -5.66
C ALA A 412 27.58 -42.38 -7.20
N ALA A 413 27.15 -41.31 -7.88
CA ALA A 413 27.25 -41.19 -9.33
C ALA A 413 28.71 -41.18 -9.81
N LYS A 414 29.60 -40.43 -9.13
CA LYS A 414 31.05 -40.42 -9.43
C LYS A 414 31.71 -41.77 -9.21
N GLU A 415 31.35 -42.50 -8.16
CA GLU A 415 31.87 -43.85 -7.90
C GLU A 415 31.39 -44.87 -8.94
N LYS A 416 30.12 -44.81 -9.35
CA LYS A 416 29.59 -45.63 -10.46
C LYS A 416 30.28 -45.36 -11.79
N MET A 417 30.60 -44.09 -12.08
CA MET A 417 31.36 -43.72 -13.29
C MET A 417 32.79 -44.29 -13.25
N LYS A 418 33.50 -44.14 -12.12
CA LYS A 418 34.84 -44.73 -11.94
C LYS A 418 34.84 -46.26 -12.05
N ALA A 419 33.82 -46.92 -11.51
CA ALA A 419 33.69 -48.38 -11.63
C ALA A 419 33.48 -48.81 -13.09
N LYS A 420 32.65 -48.09 -13.84
CA LYS A 420 32.45 -48.32 -15.28
C LYS A 420 33.71 -48.09 -16.09
N GLU A 421 34.48 -47.05 -15.80
CA GLU A 421 35.79 -46.77 -16.42
C GLU A 421 36.82 -47.88 -16.16
N LEU A 422 36.83 -48.42 -14.95
CA LEU A 422 37.72 -49.53 -14.59
C LEU A 422 37.33 -50.83 -15.32
N GLU A 423 36.03 -51.07 -15.49
CA GLU A 423 35.51 -52.23 -16.20
C GLU A 423 35.76 -52.14 -17.72
N THR A 424 35.57 -50.97 -18.33
CA THR A 424 35.95 -50.74 -19.74
C THR A 424 37.45 -50.85 -19.94
N SER A 425 38.28 -50.33 -19.03
CA SER A 425 39.74 -50.51 -19.07
C SER A 425 40.15 -51.98 -19.01
N LYS A 426 39.52 -52.79 -18.14
CA LYS A 426 39.74 -54.24 -18.08
C LYS A 426 39.32 -54.95 -19.38
N LYS A 427 38.16 -54.60 -19.94
CA LYS A 427 37.69 -55.15 -21.23
C LYS A 427 38.62 -54.79 -22.39
N ILE A 428 39.18 -53.57 -22.40
CA ILE A 428 40.17 -53.13 -23.39
C ILE A 428 41.48 -53.92 -23.22
N ALA A 429 41.93 -54.16 -21.98
CA ALA A 429 43.13 -54.94 -21.70
C ALA A 429 42.98 -56.42 -22.09
N GLU A 430 41.84 -57.05 -21.81
CA GLU A 430 41.53 -58.42 -22.27
C GLU A 430 41.39 -58.49 -23.80
N GLY A 431 40.77 -57.49 -24.42
CA GLY A 431 40.69 -57.39 -25.89
C GLY A 431 42.08 -57.34 -26.53
N LYS A 432 43.01 -56.55 -25.96
CA LYS A 432 44.41 -56.50 -26.41
C LYS A 432 45.15 -57.83 -26.21
N ARG A 433 44.92 -58.54 -25.10
CA ARG A 433 45.51 -59.87 -24.87
C ARG A 433 45.02 -60.91 -25.87
N LYS A 434 43.70 -60.99 -26.11
CA LYS A 434 43.12 -61.91 -27.09
C LYS A 434 43.57 -61.60 -28.53
N ALA A 435 43.75 -60.32 -28.86
CA ALA A 435 44.31 -59.92 -30.15
C ALA A 435 45.78 -60.37 -30.32
N ALA A 436 46.60 -60.21 -29.27
CA ALA A 436 47.98 -60.67 -29.28
C ALA A 436 48.10 -62.21 -29.38
N GLU A 437 47.21 -62.97 -28.74
CA GLU A 437 47.16 -64.43 -28.87
C GLU A 437 46.73 -64.88 -30.27
N LYS A 438 45.72 -64.24 -30.87
CA LYS A 438 45.32 -64.51 -32.26
C LYS A 438 46.44 -64.20 -33.25
N GLN A 439 47.18 -63.11 -33.03
CA GLN A 439 48.32 -62.74 -33.87
C GLN A 439 49.46 -63.77 -33.76
N LYS A 440 49.77 -64.23 -32.54
CA LYS A 440 50.75 -65.32 -32.34
C LYS A 440 50.31 -66.63 -33.00
N GLN A 441 49.02 -66.98 -32.96
CA GLN A 441 48.51 -68.17 -33.66
C GLN A 441 48.57 -68.02 -35.18
N GLN A 442 48.24 -66.84 -35.72
CA GLN A 442 48.38 -66.56 -37.16
C GLN A 442 49.85 -66.62 -37.60
N ASP A 443 50.78 -66.08 -36.82
CA ASP A 443 52.22 -66.17 -37.08
C ASP A 443 52.74 -67.62 -37.03
N LEU A 444 52.19 -68.45 -36.14
CA LEU A 444 52.52 -69.88 -36.04
C LEU A 444 52.02 -70.65 -37.28
N ILE A 445 50.80 -70.36 -37.74
CA ILE A 445 50.22 -70.94 -38.95
C ILE A 445 51.03 -70.51 -40.19
N LEU A 446 51.46 -69.24 -40.26
CA LEU A 446 52.30 -68.74 -41.34
C LEU A 446 53.69 -69.41 -41.35
N LYS A 447 54.28 -69.68 -40.17
CA LYS A 447 55.53 -70.44 -40.05
C LYS A 447 55.38 -71.89 -40.52
N GLN A 448 54.28 -72.56 -40.15
CA GLN A 448 54.01 -73.93 -40.59
C GLN A 448 53.74 -74.00 -42.11
N GLN A 449 53.07 -73.00 -42.70
CA GLN A 449 52.89 -72.90 -44.14
C GLN A 449 54.21 -72.63 -44.88
N ARG A 450 55.13 -71.84 -44.30
CA ARG A 450 56.48 -71.64 -44.84
C ARG A 450 57.34 -72.91 -44.76
N GLN A 451 57.26 -73.68 -43.68
CA GLN A 451 57.93 -74.98 -43.57
C GLN A 451 57.40 -75.99 -44.60
N LYS A 452 56.07 -76.08 -44.77
CA LYS A 452 55.47 -76.93 -45.82
C LYS A 452 55.87 -76.49 -47.23
N ARG A 453 56.02 -75.18 -47.49
CA ARG A 453 56.52 -74.66 -48.77
C ARG A 453 57.98 -75.05 -49.03
N ASN A 454 58.84 -74.98 -48.02
CA ASN A 454 60.24 -75.41 -48.13
C ASN A 454 60.37 -76.92 -48.31
N GLU A 455 59.52 -77.73 -47.66
CA GLU A 455 59.46 -79.19 -47.87
C GLU A 455 58.95 -79.58 -49.26
N SER A 456 58.05 -78.78 -49.86
CA SER A 456 57.62 -78.98 -51.25
C SER A 456 58.64 -78.51 -52.30
N GLN A 457 59.58 -77.61 -51.94
CA GLN A 457 60.68 -77.21 -52.82
C GLN A 457 61.86 -78.21 -52.79
N GLN A 458 62.05 -78.95 -51.69
CA GLN A 458 63.04 -80.05 -51.61
C GLN A 458 62.62 -81.37 -52.29
N LYS A 459 61.40 -81.44 -52.86
CA LYS A 459 60.93 -82.58 -53.66
C LYS A 459 60.90 -82.28 -55.17
N ALA A 460 61.39 -81.11 -55.59
CA ALA A 460 61.40 -80.66 -56.99
C ALA A 460 62.82 -80.38 -57.54
N ASP A 461 63.85 -80.61 -56.73
CA ASP A 461 65.26 -80.81 -57.14
C ASP A 461 65.67 -82.22 -56.68
#